data_AF-A0A1E5Q4E6-F1
#
_entry.id   AF-A0A1E5Q4E6-F1
#
_cell.length_a   1.000
_cell.length_b   1.000
_cell.length_c   1.000
_cell.angle_alpha   90.00
_cell.angle_beta   90.00
_cell.angle_gamma   90.00
#
_symmetry.space_group_name_H-M   'P 1'
#
loop_
_entity.id
_entity.type
_entity.pdbx_description
1 polymer ?
#
loop_
_entity_poly.entity_id
_entity_poly.type
_entity_poly.pdbx_seq_one_letter_code
_entity_poly.pdbx_strand_id
1 'polypeptide(L)'
;MRDVTRELQSFNAVGVGQVANLSLPADGSTYRYLILELKHTASTLCAVADFGTHIDNIKLKVNGEPMIDISGAELVMLNQYYGFPMVAGYFVIPFIRPEFMDPIEEQRFALGTKGLLNVTLEVKIAAASVAPELRAFANLQWGAGGLVSRPPGQILRVRSTSYGNVSAAGRVEIHDLPIRGPETGRGVKALHISSAAIDSFEVLLNDTKIREVTTGLSDLIADIESFQTVSRTPQAGYTHLDFSGNRYSGIVPTQGANGFRLKLDFNAAAAAYTVLHEEVLGQPD
;
A
#
# COMPACT_ATOMS: atom_id res chain seq x y z
N MET A 1 -6.25 18.88 -18.78
CA MET A 1 -5.49 19.89 -18.01
C MET A 1 -4.59 19.12 -17.05
N ARG A 2 -3.30 19.46 -16.93
CA ARG A 2 -2.28 18.55 -16.39
C ARG A 2 -1.94 18.92 -14.94
N ASP A 3 -1.88 17.93 -14.06
CA ASP A 3 -1.39 18.07 -12.70
C ASP A 3 0.03 18.62 -12.65
N VAL A 4 0.43 19.11 -11.48
CA VAL A 4 1.74 19.75 -11.30
C VAL A 4 2.67 18.83 -10.54
N THR A 5 3.78 18.44 -11.15
CA THR A 5 4.86 17.72 -10.48
C THR A 5 5.90 18.72 -9.96
N ARG A 6 6.26 18.62 -8.67
CA ARG A 6 7.27 19.46 -8.03
C ARG A 6 8.20 18.63 -7.17
N GLU A 7 9.46 19.05 -7.11
CA GLU A 7 10.40 18.57 -6.10
C GLU A 7 9.97 19.09 -4.72
N LEU A 8 10.01 18.21 -3.73
CA LEU A 8 9.79 18.55 -2.33
C LEU A 8 11.09 19.04 -1.70
N GLN A 9 10.99 19.60 -0.50
CA GLN A 9 12.19 19.95 0.27
C GLN A 9 13.07 18.71 0.50
N SER A 10 14.37 18.94 0.68
CA SER A 10 15.33 17.86 0.90
C SER A 10 15.01 17.08 2.17
N PHE A 11 15.32 15.77 2.15
CA PHE A 11 15.28 14.96 3.36
C PHE A 11 16.33 15.40 4.36
N ASN A 12 15.99 15.34 5.64
CA ASN A 12 16.95 15.41 6.73
C ASN A 12 17.54 14.03 6.99
N ALA A 13 18.81 13.97 7.40
CA ALA A 13 19.48 12.76 7.85
C ALA A 13 19.52 11.60 6.83
N VAL A 14 19.77 11.91 5.55
CA VAL A 14 20.03 10.89 4.52
C VAL A 14 21.41 10.26 4.78
N GLY A 15 21.41 9.00 5.22
CA GLY A 15 22.62 8.26 5.52
C GLY A 15 22.36 6.77 5.67
N VAL A 16 23.43 5.98 5.56
CA VAL A 16 23.36 4.51 5.68
C VAL A 16 22.87 4.10 7.07
N GLY A 17 21.85 3.25 7.14
CA GLY A 17 21.24 2.81 8.40
C GLY A 17 20.40 3.88 9.12
N GLN A 18 20.28 5.09 8.57
CA GLN A 18 19.55 6.20 9.19
C GLN A 18 18.09 6.24 8.72
N VAL A 19 17.26 6.94 9.50
CA VAL A 19 15.89 7.28 9.11
C VAL A 19 15.87 8.69 8.54
N ALA A 20 15.81 8.77 7.21
CA ALA A 20 15.61 10.03 6.52
C ALA A 20 14.18 10.51 6.75
N ASN A 21 13.99 11.79 7.04
CA ASN A 21 12.67 12.37 7.29
C ASN A 21 12.40 13.59 6.40
N LEU A 22 11.14 13.70 5.97
CA LEU A 22 10.63 14.78 5.15
C LEU A 22 9.26 15.19 5.67
N SER A 23 9.11 16.46 6.06
CA SER A 23 7.80 17.02 6.35
C SER A 23 7.13 17.42 5.03
N LEU A 24 5.86 17.09 4.85
CA LEU A 24 5.06 17.60 3.75
C LEU A 24 4.30 18.83 4.27
N PRO A 25 4.15 19.91 3.47
CA PRO A 25 3.33 21.05 3.84
C PRO A 25 1.93 20.63 4.31
N ALA A 26 1.68 20.76 5.62
CA ALA A 26 0.37 20.63 6.23
C ALA A 26 -0.47 21.87 5.88
N ASP A 27 -1.78 21.69 5.69
CA ASP A 27 -2.69 22.72 5.16
C ASP A 27 -2.40 23.18 3.72
N GLY A 28 -1.82 22.28 2.91
CA GLY A 28 -1.42 22.54 1.53
C GLY A 28 -2.37 21.99 0.46
N SER A 29 -1.78 21.66 -0.69
CA SER A 29 -2.46 21.07 -1.85
C SER A 29 -2.74 19.57 -1.65
N THR A 30 -3.71 19.04 -2.37
CA THR A 30 -4.00 17.61 -2.41
C THR A 30 -2.93 16.86 -3.20
N TYR A 31 -2.34 15.83 -2.60
CA TYR A 31 -1.31 14.99 -3.21
C TYR A 31 -1.96 13.78 -3.88
N ARG A 32 -1.63 13.54 -5.15
CA ARG A 32 -2.09 12.35 -5.88
C ARG A 32 -1.15 11.16 -5.64
N TYR A 33 0.14 11.40 -5.69
CA TYR A 33 1.18 10.41 -5.42
C TYR A 33 2.51 11.12 -5.10
N LEU A 34 3.39 10.41 -4.41
CA LEU A 34 4.78 10.80 -4.21
C LEU A 34 5.69 9.93 -5.07
N ILE A 35 6.83 10.45 -5.48
CA ILE A 35 7.89 9.69 -6.16
C ILE A 35 9.16 9.84 -5.33
N LEU A 36 9.72 8.73 -4.89
CA LEU A 36 11.04 8.68 -4.27
C LEU A 36 12.08 8.46 -5.35
N GLU A 37 13.05 9.35 -5.45
CA GLU A 37 14.27 9.15 -6.23
C GLU A 37 15.35 8.62 -5.30
N LEU A 38 15.80 7.38 -5.50
CA LEU A 38 16.91 6.78 -4.76
C LEU A 38 18.10 6.51 -5.67
N LYS A 39 19.25 7.06 -5.29
CA LYS A 39 20.54 6.60 -5.77
C LYS A 39 21.23 5.82 -4.66
N HIS A 40 21.56 4.56 -4.93
CA HIS A 40 22.17 3.67 -3.93
C HIS A 40 23.70 3.82 -3.86
N THR A 41 24.28 4.50 -4.85
CA THR A 41 25.63 5.07 -4.90
C THR A 41 25.56 6.48 -5.47
N ALA A 42 26.55 7.34 -5.18
CA ALA A 42 26.54 8.78 -5.47
C ALA A 42 26.14 9.22 -6.90
N SER A 43 26.04 8.31 -7.87
CA SER A 43 25.51 8.62 -9.21
C SER A 43 24.72 7.49 -9.87
N THR A 44 24.43 6.39 -9.17
CA THR A 44 23.72 5.24 -9.77
C THR A 44 22.32 5.15 -9.21
N LEU A 45 21.33 5.26 -10.10
CA LEU A 45 19.93 5.04 -9.77
C LEU A 45 19.74 3.60 -9.29
N CYS A 46 19.01 3.43 -8.18
CA CYS A 46 18.71 2.10 -7.65
C CYS A 46 17.89 1.29 -8.66
N ALA A 47 18.33 0.09 -9.02
CA ALA A 47 17.51 -0.79 -9.84
C ALA A 47 16.21 -1.17 -9.09
N VAL A 48 15.15 -1.47 -9.83
CA VAL A 48 13.84 -1.80 -9.26
C VAL A 48 13.92 -3.04 -8.37
N ALA A 49 14.66 -4.07 -8.82
CA ALA A 49 14.85 -5.32 -8.08
C ALA A 49 15.63 -5.13 -6.76
N ASP A 50 16.51 -4.13 -6.71
CA ASP A 50 17.40 -3.92 -5.56
C ASP A 50 16.80 -2.98 -4.52
N PHE A 51 15.70 -2.29 -4.83
CA PHE A 51 15.11 -1.29 -3.95
C PHE A 51 14.76 -1.81 -2.56
N GLY A 52 14.19 -3.02 -2.49
CA GLY A 52 13.87 -3.69 -1.23
C GLY A 52 15.09 -4.02 -0.36
N THR A 53 16.28 -4.10 -0.96
CA THR A 53 17.54 -4.33 -0.22
C THR A 53 18.16 -3.04 0.32
N HIS A 54 17.78 -1.90 -0.26
CA HIS A 54 18.31 -0.59 0.08
C HIS A 54 17.40 0.22 0.99
N ILE A 55 16.10 -0.12 1.06
CA ILE A 55 15.10 0.54 1.90
C ILE A 55 14.42 -0.47 2.81
N ASP A 56 14.70 -0.38 4.10
CA ASP A 56 14.14 -1.25 5.13
C ASP A 56 12.66 -0.96 5.38
N ASN A 57 12.27 0.32 5.43
CA ASN A 57 10.92 0.74 5.79
C ASN A 57 10.61 2.14 5.24
N ILE A 58 9.37 2.33 4.78
CA ILE A 58 8.76 3.58 4.36
C ILE A 58 7.53 3.81 5.23
N LYS A 59 7.53 4.92 5.99
CA LYS A 59 6.39 5.35 6.81
C LYS A 59 5.85 6.69 6.39
N LEU A 60 4.57 6.75 6.06
CA LEU A 60 3.85 8.02 5.93
C LEU A 60 2.94 8.18 7.14
N LYS A 61 3.17 9.24 7.92
CA LYS A 61 2.34 9.56 9.08
C LYS A 61 1.49 10.79 8.82
N VAL A 62 0.24 10.72 9.22
CA VAL A 62 -0.72 11.82 9.21
C VAL A 62 -1.15 12.06 10.65
N ASN A 63 -0.94 13.27 11.17
CA ASN A 63 -1.23 13.60 12.58
C ASN A 63 -0.54 12.65 13.58
N GLY A 64 0.64 12.12 13.21
CA GLY A 64 1.39 11.14 14.00
C GLY A 64 0.98 9.68 13.84
N GLU A 65 -0.15 9.39 13.18
CA GLU A 65 -0.61 8.02 12.92
C GLU A 65 -0.03 7.49 11.59
N PRO A 66 0.59 6.30 11.57
CA PRO A 66 1.12 5.72 10.33
C PRO A 66 -0.02 5.24 9.41
N MET A 67 -0.18 5.94 8.29
CA MET A 67 -1.10 5.56 7.22
C MET A 67 -0.44 4.57 6.25
N ILE A 68 0.86 4.72 5.99
CA ILE A 68 1.64 3.75 5.24
C ILE A 68 2.78 3.32 6.15
N ASP A 69 2.98 2.01 6.32
CA ASP A 69 4.11 1.41 7.04
C ASP A 69 4.46 0.08 6.38
N ILE A 70 5.36 0.15 5.39
CA ILE A 70 5.72 -0.98 4.52
C ILE A 70 7.21 -0.96 4.21
N SER A 71 7.78 -2.11 3.87
CA SER A 71 9.15 -2.22 3.37
C SER A 71 9.27 -1.73 1.92
N GLY A 72 10.51 -1.45 1.47
CA GLY A 72 10.75 -1.13 0.07
C GLY A 72 10.35 -2.26 -0.89
N ALA A 73 10.56 -3.52 -0.48
CA ALA A 73 10.15 -4.70 -1.24
C ALA A 73 8.62 -4.77 -1.39
N GLU A 74 7.88 -4.52 -0.32
CA GLU A 74 6.41 -4.49 -0.35
C GLU A 74 5.87 -3.35 -1.23
N LEU A 75 6.52 -2.18 -1.25
CA LEU A 75 6.13 -1.09 -2.17
C LEU A 75 6.29 -1.50 -3.64
N VAL A 76 7.42 -2.13 -3.99
CA VAL A 76 7.66 -2.63 -5.35
C VAL A 76 6.64 -3.69 -5.73
N MET A 77 6.40 -4.65 -4.82
CA MET A 77 5.40 -5.71 -4.99
C MET A 77 4.01 -5.13 -5.26
N LEU A 78 3.55 -4.17 -4.45
CA LEU A 78 2.24 -3.52 -4.61
C LEU A 78 2.13 -2.79 -5.95
N ASN A 79 3.15 -2.00 -6.30
CA ASN A 79 3.17 -1.25 -7.55
C ASN A 79 3.12 -2.19 -8.75
N GLN A 80 3.89 -3.29 -8.74
CA GLN A 80 3.84 -4.29 -9.80
C GLN A 80 2.50 -5.03 -9.86
N TYR A 81 1.93 -5.37 -8.69
CA TYR A 81 0.62 -6.03 -8.60
C TYR A 81 -0.49 -5.20 -9.24
N TYR A 82 -0.50 -3.89 -8.99
CA TYR A 82 -1.46 -2.93 -9.55
C TYR A 82 -1.07 -2.36 -10.92
N GLY A 83 0.02 -2.83 -11.54
CA GLY A 83 0.43 -2.43 -12.89
C GLY A 83 0.99 -1.01 -13.00
N PHE A 84 1.50 -0.44 -11.91
CA PHE A 84 2.20 0.85 -11.97
C PHE A 84 3.51 0.73 -12.76
N PRO A 85 3.86 1.75 -13.57
CA PRO A 85 5.13 1.76 -14.28
C PRO A 85 6.30 1.90 -13.30
N MET A 86 7.27 1.00 -13.41
CA MET A 86 8.47 0.99 -12.59
C MET A 86 9.67 1.46 -13.41
N VAL A 87 10.35 2.50 -12.94
CA VAL A 87 11.57 3.05 -13.57
C VAL A 87 12.69 3.00 -12.54
N ALA A 88 13.87 2.55 -12.96
CA ALA A 88 15.04 2.51 -12.07
C ALA A 88 15.27 3.88 -11.41
N GLY A 89 15.46 3.87 -10.11
CA GLY A 89 15.64 5.04 -9.27
C GLY A 89 14.36 5.72 -8.82
N TYR A 90 13.21 5.52 -9.49
CA TYR A 90 11.96 6.23 -9.21
C TYR A 90 10.87 5.30 -8.70
N PHE A 91 10.48 5.47 -7.44
CA PHE A 91 9.52 4.59 -6.75
C PHE A 91 8.30 5.39 -6.32
N VAL A 92 7.12 5.01 -6.84
CA VAL A 92 5.88 5.73 -6.61
C VAL A 92 5.22 5.26 -5.32
N ILE A 93 4.76 6.19 -4.49
CA ILE A 93 3.82 5.95 -3.40
C ILE A 93 2.46 6.51 -3.84
N PRO A 94 1.53 5.66 -4.32
CA PRO A 94 0.26 6.11 -4.84
C PRO A 94 -0.76 6.37 -3.73
N PHE A 95 -1.36 7.57 -3.73
CA PHE A 95 -2.56 7.86 -2.93
C PHE A 95 -3.81 7.62 -3.77
N ILE A 96 -3.83 8.17 -4.99
CA ILE A 96 -4.85 7.82 -5.98
C ILE A 96 -4.78 6.34 -6.36
N ARG A 97 -5.90 5.85 -6.88
CA ARG A 97 -6.06 4.48 -7.34
C ARG A 97 -6.43 4.46 -8.83
N PRO A 98 -5.44 4.67 -9.73
CA PRO A 98 -5.68 4.73 -11.18
C PRO A 98 -6.23 3.41 -11.73
N GLU A 99 -6.16 2.33 -10.96
CA GLU A 99 -6.80 1.08 -11.32
C GLU A 99 -8.35 1.15 -11.28
N PHE A 100 -8.96 2.04 -10.51
CA PHE A 100 -10.42 2.16 -10.46
C PHE A 100 -11.01 2.69 -11.77
N MET A 101 -12.19 2.18 -12.13
CA MET A 101 -12.85 2.52 -13.39
C MET A 101 -13.41 3.94 -13.43
N ASP A 102 -13.99 4.42 -12.33
CA ASP A 102 -14.60 5.74 -12.28
C ASP A 102 -13.51 6.79 -11.93
N PRO A 103 -13.34 7.86 -12.72
CA PRO A 103 -12.42 8.95 -12.39
C PRO A 103 -12.66 9.59 -11.00
N ILE A 104 -13.89 9.54 -10.49
CA ILE A 104 -14.22 9.99 -9.14
C ILE A 104 -13.67 9.02 -8.10
N GLU A 105 -13.78 7.71 -8.34
CA GLU A 105 -13.23 6.67 -7.46
C GLU A 105 -11.71 6.67 -7.46
N GLU A 106 -11.07 6.89 -8.61
CA GLU A 106 -9.61 7.01 -8.74
C GLU A 106 -9.06 8.07 -7.77
N GLN A 107 -9.70 9.24 -7.74
CA GLN A 107 -9.23 10.40 -6.97
C GLN A 107 -9.69 10.39 -5.51
N ARG A 108 -10.58 9.47 -5.14
CA ARG A 108 -11.19 9.39 -3.81
C ARG A 108 -10.16 9.25 -2.69
N PHE A 109 -9.06 8.55 -2.97
CA PHE A 109 -8.00 8.27 -2.01
C PHE A 109 -6.84 9.27 -2.03
N ALA A 110 -6.95 10.34 -2.84
CA ALA A 110 -5.93 11.37 -2.88
C ALA A 110 -5.75 12.02 -1.50
N LEU A 111 -4.51 12.29 -1.12
CA LEU A 111 -4.21 12.82 0.21
C LEU A 111 -4.51 14.33 0.26
N GLY A 112 -5.71 14.69 0.70
CA GLY A 112 -6.07 16.04 1.08
C GLY A 112 -5.38 16.46 2.37
N THR A 113 -4.70 17.61 2.37
CA THR A 113 -3.92 18.08 3.53
C THR A 113 -4.52 19.24 4.29
N LYS A 114 -5.65 19.80 3.84
CA LYS A 114 -6.27 20.96 4.46
C LYS A 114 -6.72 20.66 5.90
N GLY A 115 -6.26 21.43 6.87
CA GLY A 115 -6.58 21.20 8.28
C GLY A 115 -5.86 20.02 8.95
N LEU A 116 -4.85 19.41 8.30
CA LEU A 116 -3.92 18.51 8.98
C LEU A 116 -2.92 19.30 9.82
N LEU A 117 -2.47 18.71 10.93
CA LEU A 117 -1.44 19.29 11.79
C LEU A 117 -0.04 18.99 11.24
N ASN A 118 0.20 17.73 10.87
CA ASN A 118 1.46 17.32 10.26
C ASN A 118 1.26 16.12 9.31
N VAL A 119 2.06 16.13 8.26
CA VAL A 119 2.23 14.98 7.35
C VAL A 119 3.72 14.75 7.22
N THR A 120 4.21 13.57 7.63
CA THR A 120 5.65 13.28 7.62
C THR A 120 5.92 11.97 6.91
N LEU A 121 6.85 12.01 5.98
CA LEU A 121 7.40 10.84 5.31
C LEU A 121 8.74 10.48 5.97
N GLU A 122 8.86 9.26 6.45
CA GLU A 122 10.07 8.68 7.01
C GLU A 122 10.50 7.51 6.13
N VAL A 123 11.78 7.46 5.78
CA VAL A 123 12.37 6.40 4.97
C VAL A 123 13.62 5.89 5.68
N LYS A 124 13.57 4.63 6.14
CA LYS A 124 14.72 3.95 6.75
C LYS A 124 15.59 3.35 5.65
N ILE A 125 16.80 3.86 5.53
CA ILE A 125 17.77 3.40 4.54
C ILE A 125 18.55 2.22 5.13
N ALA A 126 18.64 1.14 4.36
CA ALA A 126 19.31 -0.08 4.77
C ALA A 126 20.83 0.12 4.92
N ALA A 127 21.46 -0.75 5.72
CA ALA A 127 22.90 -0.74 5.94
C ALA A 127 23.71 -1.14 4.68
N ALA A 128 23.08 -1.79 3.70
CA ALA A 128 23.70 -2.24 2.46
C ALA A 128 23.91 -1.12 1.42
N SER A 129 23.32 0.06 1.64
CA SER A 129 23.48 1.23 0.76
C SER A 129 24.86 1.87 0.90
N VAL A 130 25.39 2.48 -0.15
CA VAL A 130 26.72 3.12 -0.13
C VAL A 130 26.59 4.57 -0.58
N ALA A 131 26.74 5.54 0.31
CA ALA A 131 26.51 6.97 0.00
C ALA A 131 25.15 7.22 -0.69
N PRO A 132 24.02 6.89 -0.01
CA PRO A 132 22.70 7.03 -0.58
C PRO A 132 22.33 8.50 -0.81
N GLU A 133 21.71 8.80 -1.95
CA GLU A 133 21.01 10.07 -2.19
C GLU A 133 19.52 9.81 -2.31
N LEU A 134 18.72 10.55 -1.55
CA LEU A 134 17.26 10.42 -1.52
C LEU A 134 16.61 11.78 -1.80
N ARG A 135 15.74 11.82 -2.81
CA ARG A 135 14.91 12.98 -3.16
C ARG A 135 13.45 12.55 -3.27
N ALA A 136 12.54 13.50 -3.10
CA ALA A 136 11.11 13.23 -3.26
C ALA A 136 10.48 14.27 -4.18
N PHE A 137 9.58 13.80 -5.02
CA PHE A 137 8.73 14.62 -5.88
C PHE A 137 7.28 14.34 -5.53
N ALA A 138 6.44 15.37 -5.60
CA ALA A 138 5.00 15.27 -5.41
C ALA A 138 4.28 15.60 -6.71
N ASN A 139 3.25 14.83 -7.02
CA ASN A 139 2.24 15.24 -7.98
C ASN A 139 1.03 15.82 -7.26
N LEU A 140 0.78 17.09 -7.52
CA LEU A 140 -0.25 17.88 -6.87
C LEU A 140 -1.44 18.06 -7.80
N GLN A 141 -2.63 17.88 -7.24
CA GLN A 141 -3.88 17.99 -7.99
C GLN A 141 -4.10 19.44 -8.48
N TRP A 142 -4.36 19.58 -9.78
CA TRP A 142 -4.71 20.85 -10.40
C TRP A 142 -6.19 20.90 -10.77
N GLY A 143 -6.87 21.98 -10.40
CA GLY A 143 -8.30 22.20 -10.61
C GLY A 143 -8.59 23.57 -11.25
N ALA A 144 -9.75 24.14 -10.95
CA ALA A 144 -10.31 25.38 -11.53
C ALA A 144 -9.39 26.63 -11.39
N GLY A 145 -8.30 26.66 -12.15
CA GLY A 145 -7.31 27.75 -12.19
C GLY A 145 -6.21 27.69 -11.13
N GLY A 146 -6.08 26.60 -10.37
CA GLY A 146 -5.08 26.51 -9.30
C GLY A 146 -4.90 25.14 -8.67
N LEU A 147 -3.97 25.06 -7.71
CA LEU A 147 -3.78 23.89 -6.87
C LEU A 147 -5.03 23.66 -6.00
N VAL A 148 -5.51 22.43 -6.00
CA VAL A 148 -6.66 22.02 -5.19
C VAL A 148 -6.22 21.76 -3.76
N SER A 149 -6.96 22.27 -2.78
CA SER A 149 -6.76 21.98 -1.36
C SER A 149 -8.06 21.43 -0.78
N ARG A 150 -8.05 20.14 -0.43
CA ARG A 150 -9.18 19.43 0.19
C ARG A 150 -8.82 18.98 1.60
N PRO A 151 -9.80 18.87 2.52
CA PRO A 151 -9.59 18.20 3.79
C PRO A 151 -9.19 16.73 3.56
N PRO A 152 -8.64 16.05 4.57
CA PRO A 152 -8.45 14.61 4.54
C PRO A 152 -9.77 13.93 4.24
N GLY A 153 -9.77 13.27 3.11
CA GLY A 153 -10.86 12.45 2.67
C GLY A 153 -10.79 11.04 3.21
N GLN A 154 -11.28 10.13 2.38
CA GLN A 154 -11.00 8.72 2.56
C GLN A 154 -9.53 8.42 2.23
N ILE A 155 -8.86 7.64 3.07
CA ILE A 155 -7.44 7.29 2.91
C ILE A 155 -7.32 5.78 2.82
N LEU A 156 -6.44 5.30 1.94
CA LEU A 156 -6.00 3.91 1.97
C LEU A 156 -4.81 3.77 2.92
N ARG A 157 -5.03 3.15 4.06
CA ARG A 157 -4.00 2.77 5.02
C ARG A 157 -3.40 1.42 4.61
N VAL A 158 -2.08 1.35 4.52
CA VAL A 158 -1.35 0.15 4.12
C VAL A 158 -0.32 -0.21 5.19
N ARG A 159 -0.50 -1.34 5.85
CA ARG A 159 0.38 -1.80 6.93
C ARG A 159 0.60 -3.29 6.87
N SER A 160 1.73 -3.76 7.40
CA SER A 160 2.03 -5.19 7.52
C SER A 160 1.83 -5.69 8.96
N THR A 161 1.46 -6.97 9.08
CA THR A 161 1.40 -7.69 10.37
C THR A 161 2.12 -9.02 10.20
N SER A 162 3.11 -9.27 11.05
CA SER A 162 3.96 -10.47 10.96
C SER A 162 3.39 -11.62 11.77
N TYR A 163 3.49 -12.82 11.19
CA TYR A 163 3.10 -14.09 11.80
C TYR A 163 4.28 -15.06 11.80
N GLY A 164 4.26 -16.00 12.73
CA GLY A 164 5.33 -16.98 12.92
C GLY A 164 5.39 -18.03 11.80
N ASN A 165 6.41 -18.90 11.89
CA ASN A 165 6.58 -20.02 10.98
C ASN A 165 5.40 -21.00 11.04
N VAL A 166 5.10 -21.65 9.92
CA VAL A 166 4.19 -22.79 9.84
C VAL A 166 5.01 -24.06 9.78
N SER A 167 4.86 -24.95 10.75
CA SER A 167 5.76 -26.11 10.94
C SER A 167 5.54 -27.24 9.94
N ALA A 168 4.34 -27.39 9.39
CA ALA A 168 3.97 -28.42 8.43
C ALA A 168 2.75 -27.97 7.62
N ALA A 169 2.42 -28.73 6.57
CA ALA A 169 1.16 -28.54 5.85
C ALA A 169 -0.04 -28.59 6.82
N GLY A 170 -1.04 -27.74 6.59
CA GLY A 170 -2.20 -27.67 7.46
C GLY A 170 -2.88 -26.31 7.45
N ARG A 171 -3.95 -26.23 8.23
CA ARG A 171 -4.80 -25.04 8.30
C ARG A 171 -4.36 -24.11 9.42
N VAL A 172 -4.10 -22.85 9.08
CA VAL A 172 -3.80 -21.77 10.01
C VAL A 172 -4.96 -20.79 10.01
N GLU A 173 -5.42 -20.41 11.20
CA GLU A 173 -6.49 -19.42 11.36
C GLU A 173 -5.97 -18.15 12.00
N ILE A 174 -6.21 -17.02 11.33
CA ILE A 174 -5.86 -15.68 11.76
C ILE A 174 -7.15 -14.93 12.08
N HIS A 175 -7.26 -14.43 13.32
CA HIS A 175 -8.46 -13.74 13.82
C HIS A 175 -8.16 -12.35 14.42
N ASP A 176 -6.87 -12.01 14.53
CA ASP A 176 -6.33 -10.85 15.23
C ASP A 176 -5.78 -9.78 14.27
N LEU A 177 -6.07 -9.87 12.97
CA LEU A 177 -5.70 -8.82 12.01
C LEU A 177 -6.29 -7.48 12.45
N PRO A 178 -5.48 -6.41 12.54
CA PRO A 178 -5.91 -5.11 13.02
C PRO A 178 -6.65 -4.33 11.92
N ILE A 179 -7.68 -4.94 11.34
CA ILE A 179 -8.46 -4.48 10.18
C ILE A 179 -9.95 -4.21 10.49
N ARG A 180 -10.33 -4.32 11.77
CA ARG A 180 -11.68 -4.05 12.30
C ARG A 180 -11.63 -2.97 13.37
N GLY A 181 -12.69 -2.16 13.45
CA GLY A 181 -12.83 -1.16 14.50
C GLY A 181 -13.99 -0.19 14.26
N PRO A 182 -14.20 0.77 15.17
CA PRO A 182 -15.31 1.71 15.11
C PRO A 182 -15.10 2.84 14.10
N GLU A 183 -13.92 2.94 13.49
CA GLU A 183 -13.55 4.04 12.60
C GLU A 183 -14.50 4.09 11.41
N THR A 184 -14.89 5.31 11.08
CA THR A 184 -15.90 5.56 10.07
C THR A 184 -15.38 5.24 8.67
N GLY A 185 -16.21 4.59 7.85
CA GLY A 185 -15.87 4.21 6.48
C GLY A 185 -14.80 3.13 6.40
N ARG A 186 -14.57 2.40 7.50
CA ARG A 186 -13.55 1.37 7.57
C ARG A 186 -13.89 0.15 6.72
N GLY A 187 -12.94 -0.26 5.89
CA GLY A 187 -13.06 -1.46 5.07
C GLY A 187 -11.72 -2.05 4.70
N VAL A 188 -11.75 -3.22 4.04
CA VAL A 188 -10.56 -3.90 3.53
C VAL A 188 -10.70 -4.04 2.03
N LYS A 189 -9.73 -3.48 1.30
CA LYS A 189 -9.64 -3.55 -0.15
C LYS A 189 -8.99 -4.86 -0.58
N ALA A 190 -7.82 -5.15 -0.01
CA ALA A 190 -7.05 -6.35 -0.33
C ALA A 190 -6.15 -6.78 0.83
N LEU A 191 -5.76 -8.05 0.82
CA LEU A 191 -4.71 -8.62 1.66
C LEU A 191 -3.64 -9.26 0.76
N HIS A 192 -2.37 -9.10 1.11
CA HIS A 192 -1.25 -9.76 0.43
C HIS A 192 -0.38 -10.47 1.45
N ILE A 193 -0.26 -11.78 1.29
CA ILE A 193 0.40 -12.65 2.27
C ILE A 193 1.74 -13.07 1.68
N SER A 194 2.87 -12.80 2.35
CA SER A 194 4.21 -13.18 1.87
C SER A 194 4.51 -14.67 2.08
N SER A 195 3.69 -15.51 1.44
CA SER A 195 3.90 -16.94 1.33
C SER A 195 3.31 -17.44 0.01
N ALA A 196 4.09 -18.22 -0.74
CA ALA A 196 3.61 -18.98 -1.90
C ALA A 196 3.15 -20.41 -1.54
N ALA A 197 3.24 -20.80 -0.26
CA ALA A 197 2.91 -22.15 0.20
C ALA A 197 1.42 -22.32 0.57
N ILE A 198 0.55 -21.39 0.15
CA ILE A 198 -0.89 -21.38 0.46
C ILE A 198 -1.64 -21.85 -0.79
N ASP A 199 -2.37 -22.96 -0.69
CA ASP A 199 -3.14 -23.53 -1.80
C ASP A 199 -4.56 -22.95 -1.88
N SER A 200 -5.17 -22.72 -0.72
CA SER A 200 -6.53 -22.19 -0.59
C SER A 200 -6.69 -21.35 0.66
N PHE A 201 -7.76 -20.55 0.66
CA PHE A 201 -8.12 -19.74 1.80
C PHE A 201 -9.63 -19.53 1.91
N GLU A 202 -10.08 -19.30 3.14
CA GLU A 202 -11.44 -18.94 3.50
C GLU A 202 -11.43 -17.64 4.30
N VAL A 203 -12.27 -16.69 3.91
CA VAL A 203 -12.46 -15.42 4.62
C VAL A 203 -13.87 -15.38 5.18
N LEU A 204 -13.97 -15.11 6.49
CA LEU A 204 -15.23 -14.98 7.19
C LEU A 204 -15.36 -13.59 7.79
N LEU A 205 -16.52 -12.96 7.58
CA LEU A 205 -16.94 -11.74 8.23
C LEU A 205 -18.17 -12.05 9.08
N ASN A 206 -18.11 -11.84 10.39
CA ASN A 206 -19.19 -12.14 11.33
C ASN A 206 -19.75 -13.57 11.15
N ASP A 207 -18.84 -14.55 11.13
CA ASP A 207 -19.13 -15.97 10.90
C ASP A 207 -19.70 -16.32 9.51
N THR A 208 -19.91 -15.34 8.63
CA THR A 208 -20.37 -15.55 7.25
C THR A 208 -19.16 -15.66 6.32
N LYS A 209 -19.08 -16.75 5.55
CA LYS A 209 -18.05 -16.90 4.52
C LYS A 209 -18.29 -15.90 3.39
N ILE A 210 -17.35 -15.00 3.18
CA ILE A 210 -17.40 -14.01 2.09
C ILE A 210 -16.52 -14.41 0.90
N ARG A 211 -15.53 -15.29 1.12
CA ARG A 211 -14.68 -15.86 0.07
C ARG A 211 -14.17 -17.24 0.48
N GLU A 212 -14.17 -18.17 -0.45
CA GLU A 212 -13.61 -19.52 -0.29
C GLU A 212 -13.11 -19.98 -1.66
N VAL A 213 -11.80 -19.94 -1.88
CA VAL A 213 -11.18 -20.17 -3.19
C VAL A 213 -9.79 -20.77 -3.05
N THR A 214 -9.31 -21.41 -4.12
CA THR A 214 -7.89 -21.72 -4.28
C THR A 214 -7.12 -20.49 -4.73
N THR A 215 -5.82 -20.42 -4.48
CA THR A 215 -4.95 -19.30 -4.86
C THR A 215 -5.02 -19.03 -6.37
N GLY A 216 -4.88 -20.07 -7.20
CA GLY A 216 -4.97 -19.92 -8.65
C GLY A 216 -6.34 -19.45 -9.15
N LEU A 217 -7.44 -19.84 -8.49
CA LEU A 217 -8.76 -19.30 -8.83
C LEU A 217 -8.91 -17.83 -8.37
N SER A 218 -8.35 -17.48 -7.21
CA SER A 218 -8.36 -16.09 -6.74
C SER A 218 -7.66 -15.15 -7.72
N ASP A 219 -6.49 -15.55 -8.23
CA ASP A 219 -5.73 -14.77 -9.21
C ASP A 219 -6.53 -14.57 -10.50
N LEU A 220 -7.20 -15.63 -11.00
CA LEU A 220 -8.08 -15.54 -12.17
C LEU A 220 -9.26 -14.60 -11.91
N ILE A 221 -9.91 -14.68 -10.75
CA ILE A 221 -11.03 -13.79 -10.39
C ILE A 221 -10.54 -12.33 -10.34
N ALA A 222 -9.40 -12.08 -9.70
CA ALA A 222 -8.83 -10.74 -9.59
C ALA A 222 -8.51 -10.15 -10.97
N ASP A 223 -7.98 -10.95 -11.90
CA ASP A 223 -7.75 -10.53 -13.28
C ASP A 223 -9.07 -10.23 -14.03
N ILE A 224 -10.08 -11.10 -13.93
CA ILE A 224 -11.40 -10.88 -14.54
C ILE A 224 -12.07 -9.59 -14.02
N GLU A 225 -12.03 -9.37 -12.70
CA GLU A 225 -12.63 -8.20 -12.04
C GLU A 225 -11.87 -6.90 -12.33
N SER A 226 -10.63 -6.99 -12.83
CA SER A 226 -9.75 -5.86 -13.12
C SER A 226 -9.52 -5.62 -14.62
N PHE A 227 -9.99 -6.53 -15.48
CA PHE A 227 -9.74 -6.52 -16.93
C PHE A 227 -10.15 -5.22 -17.66
N GLN A 228 -11.09 -4.44 -17.10
CA GLN A 228 -11.62 -3.24 -17.77
C GLN A 228 -10.67 -2.03 -17.77
N THR A 229 -9.67 -2.01 -16.88
CA THR A 229 -8.71 -0.89 -16.76
C THR A 229 -7.28 -1.40 -16.69
N VAL A 230 -6.90 -2.00 -15.56
CA VAL A 230 -5.56 -2.54 -15.34
C VAL A 230 -5.69 -3.91 -14.67
N SER A 231 -5.28 -4.95 -15.40
CA SER A 231 -5.17 -6.33 -14.90
C SER A 231 -4.24 -6.44 -13.70
N ARG A 232 -4.49 -7.43 -12.84
CA ARG A 232 -3.58 -7.78 -11.74
C ARG A 232 -2.44 -8.65 -12.22
N THR A 233 -1.25 -8.39 -11.69
CA THR A 233 -0.08 -9.26 -11.89
C THR A 233 0.24 -9.96 -10.57
N PRO A 234 -0.13 -11.23 -10.36
CA PRO A 234 0.26 -11.98 -9.17
C PRO A 234 1.78 -11.99 -8.99
N GLN A 235 2.24 -11.76 -7.75
CA GLN A 235 3.66 -11.62 -7.43
C GLN A 235 4.22 -12.91 -6.84
N ALA A 236 5.36 -13.35 -7.34
CA ALA A 236 6.03 -14.54 -6.84
C ALA A 236 6.36 -14.38 -5.34
N GLY A 237 6.10 -15.43 -4.55
CA GLY A 237 6.29 -15.38 -3.10
C GLY A 237 5.10 -14.79 -2.33
N TYR A 238 4.04 -14.35 -3.01
CA TYR A 238 2.84 -13.80 -2.39
C TYR A 238 1.58 -14.57 -2.78
N THR A 239 0.62 -14.61 -1.84
CA THR A 239 -0.77 -15.00 -2.08
C THR A 239 -1.64 -13.75 -1.96
N HIS A 240 -2.40 -13.42 -3.01
CA HIS A 240 -3.19 -12.18 -3.08
C HIS A 240 -4.69 -12.44 -2.89
N LEU A 241 -5.30 -11.64 -2.04
CA LEU A 241 -6.73 -11.60 -1.78
C LEU A 241 -7.23 -10.19 -2.10
N ASP A 242 -7.59 -9.93 -3.35
CA ASP A 242 -8.21 -8.66 -3.76
C ASP A 242 -9.73 -8.83 -3.75
N PHE A 243 -10.41 -8.06 -2.90
CA PHE A 243 -11.87 -8.06 -2.81
C PHE A 243 -12.51 -7.04 -3.74
N SER A 244 -11.78 -5.97 -4.04
CA SER A 244 -12.30 -4.80 -4.74
C SER A 244 -12.21 -4.92 -6.26
N GLY A 245 -11.19 -5.64 -6.76
CA GLY A 245 -10.79 -5.53 -8.16
C GLY A 245 -10.62 -4.05 -8.53
N ASN A 246 -11.25 -3.62 -9.63
CA ASN A 246 -11.23 -2.22 -10.07
C ASN A 246 -12.53 -1.45 -9.74
N ARG A 247 -13.20 -1.84 -8.66
CA ARG A 247 -14.45 -1.20 -8.20
C ARG A 247 -14.40 -0.85 -6.72
N TYR A 248 -14.72 0.40 -6.40
CA TYR A 248 -14.82 0.83 -5.00
C TYR A 248 -15.87 0.01 -4.21
N SER A 249 -16.97 -0.38 -4.86
CA SER A 249 -18.05 -1.15 -4.22
C SER A 249 -17.66 -2.55 -3.75
N GLY A 250 -16.51 -3.09 -4.21
CA GLY A 250 -16.02 -4.41 -3.78
C GLY A 250 -15.23 -4.38 -2.47
N ILE A 251 -14.94 -3.20 -1.90
CA ILE A 251 -14.30 -3.07 -0.60
C ILE A 251 -15.18 -3.72 0.48
N VAL A 252 -14.60 -4.63 1.26
CA VAL A 252 -15.32 -5.33 2.33
C VAL A 252 -15.49 -4.39 3.52
N PRO A 253 -16.73 -4.02 3.92
CA PRO A 253 -16.93 -3.14 5.07
C PRO A 253 -16.60 -3.87 6.37
N THR A 254 -15.66 -3.33 7.14
CA THR A 254 -15.22 -3.89 8.44
C THR A 254 -15.46 -2.95 9.62
N GLN A 255 -16.07 -1.79 9.37
CA GLN A 255 -16.56 -0.89 10.41
C GLN A 255 -17.55 -1.64 11.32
N GLY A 256 -17.22 -1.70 12.62
CA GLY A 256 -18.07 -2.35 13.62
C GLY A 256 -18.22 -3.86 13.49
N ALA A 257 -17.37 -4.53 12.69
CA ALA A 257 -17.45 -5.98 12.53
C ALA A 257 -17.07 -6.74 13.82
N ASN A 258 -17.92 -7.68 14.23
CA ASN A 258 -17.72 -8.54 15.40
C ASN A 258 -16.58 -9.54 15.20
N GLY A 259 -16.35 -10.00 13.97
CA GLY A 259 -15.28 -10.94 13.65
C GLY A 259 -14.83 -10.83 12.20
N PHE A 260 -13.52 -10.92 11.99
CA PHE A 260 -12.89 -11.14 10.69
C PHE A 260 -11.92 -12.29 10.87
N ARG A 261 -12.09 -13.37 10.11
CA ARG A 261 -11.25 -14.55 10.20
C ARG A 261 -10.72 -14.92 8.83
N LEU A 262 -9.42 -15.14 8.77
CA LEU A 262 -8.71 -15.61 7.59
C LEU A 262 -8.17 -17.00 7.90
N LYS A 263 -8.67 -18.00 7.18
CA LYS A 263 -8.18 -19.38 7.30
C LYS A 263 -7.36 -19.68 6.06
N LEU A 264 -6.12 -20.09 6.26
CA LEU A 264 -5.13 -20.35 5.22
C LEU A 264 -4.77 -21.84 5.24
N ASP A 265 -4.84 -22.49 4.09
CA ASP A 265 -4.46 -23.89 3.95
C ASP A 265 -3.06 -23.96 3.33
N PHE A 266 -2.08 -24.27 4.17
CA PHE A 266 -0.68 -24.41 3.76
C PHE A 266 -0.41 -25.83 3.23
N ASN A 267 0.33 -25.91 2.12
CA ASN A 267 0.69 -27.17 1.46
C ASN A 267 2.02 -27.77 1.95
N ALA A 268 2.80 -27.00 2.69
CA ALA A 268 4.09 -27.37 3.26
C ALA A 268 4.43 -26.48 4.46
N ALA A 269 5.55 -26.77 5.12
CA ALA A 269 6.13 -25.85 6.10
C ALA A 269 6.48 -24.51 5.42
N ALA A 270 6.25 -23.40 6.11
CA ALA A 270 6.53 -22.05 5.63
C ALA A 270 7.31 -21.25 6.67
N ALA A 271 8.21 -20.39 6.19
CA ALA A 271 8.88 -19.41 7.04
C ALA A 271 7.87 -18.40 7.61
N ALA A 272 8.36 -17.54 8.52
CA ALA A 272 7.59 -16.41 9.03
C ALA A 272 7.11 -15.57 7.84
N TYR A 273 5.83 -15.20 7.87
CA TYR A 273 5.15 -14.51 6.79
C TYR A 273 4.50 -13.24 7.33
N THR A 274 4.25 -12.30 6.43
CA THR A 274 3.57 -11.05 6.70
C THR A 274 2.24 -11.03 5.97
N VAL A 275 1.23 -10.47 6.61
CA VAL A 275 -0.02 -10.08 5.96
C VAL A 275 0.01 -8.57 5.80
N LEU A 276 0.18 -8.13 4.58
CA LEU A 276 -0.01 -6.74 4.17
C LEU A 276 -1.51 -6.49 4.00
N HIS A 277 -2.05 -5.49 4.68
CA HIS A 277 -3.46 -5.14 4.59
C HIS A 277 -3.63 -3.74 4.03
N GLU A 278 -4.43 -3.65 2.97
CA GLU A 278 -4.91 -2.39 2.39
C GLU A 278 -6.29 -2.07 2.97
N GLU A 279 -6.29 -1.25 4.01
CA GLU A 279 -7.47 -0.78 4.72
C GLU A 279 -7.93 0.56 4.17
N VAL A 280 -9.24 0.74 4.11
CA VAL A 280 -9.86 2.03 3.80
C VAL A 280 -10.31 2.66 5.12
N LEU A 281 -10.12 3.97 5.29
CA LEU A 281 -10.55 4.73 6.46
C LEU A 281 -11.08 6.10 6.07
N GLY A 282 -12.01 6.64 6.85
CA GLY A 282 -12.54 7.98 6.64
C GLY A 282 -13.84 7.98 5.83
N GLN A 283 -14.50 9.13 5.80
CA GLN A 283 -15.68 9.35 4.97
C GLN A 283 -15.27 9.83 3.58
N PRO A 284 -16.06 9.52 2.54
CA PRO A 284 -15.88 10.16 1.25
C PRO A 284 -16.21 11.66 1.37
N ASP A 285 -15.37 12.46 0.72
CA ASP A 285 -15.39 13.92 0.65
C ASP A 285 -16.62 14.48 -0.08
#